data_AF-A0A7V5GSY1-F1
#
_entry.id   AF-A0A7V5GSY1-F1
#
_cell.length_a   1.000
_cell.length_b   1.000
_cell.length_c   1.000
_cell.angle_alpha   90.00
_cell.angle_beta   90.00
_cell.angle_gamma   90.00
#
_symmetry.space_group_name_H-M   'P 1'
#
loop_
_entity.id
_entity.type
_entity.pdbx_description
1 polymer ?
#
loop_
_entity_poly.entity_id
_entity_poly.type
_entity_poly.pdbx_seq_one_letter_code
_entity_poly.pdbx_strand_id
1 'polypeptide(L)'
;MRPFLWSYDFNRLDLKKDKKVIIKNILDYGNKLSIDWLKQVYSPEEIKEVIRQTYTSEWSKKSINFWSLIYNVQPKRKSRF
;
A
#
# COMPACT_ATOMS: atom_id res chain seq x y z
N MET A 1 -14.63 12.15 -19.76
CA MET A 1 -14.43 10.84 -19.10
C MET A 1 -13.70 11.08 -17.78
N ARG A 2 -14.41 11.15 -16.65
CA ARG A 2 -13.80 11.32 -15.32
C ARG A 2 -13.35 9.95 -14.83
N PRO A 3 -12.10 9.75 -14.37
CA PRO A 3 -11.73 8.50 -13.71
C PRO A 3 -12.46 8.44 -12.36
N PHE A 4 -13.58 7.72 -12.32
CA PHE A 4 -14.47 7.57 -11.14
C PHE A 4 -13.84 6.82 -9.95
N LEU A 5 -12.54 6.57 -9.96
CA LEU A 5 -11.83 5.96 -8.83
C LEU A 5 -11.46 6.97 -7.73
N TRP A 6 -11.72 8.27 -7.92
CA TRP A 6 -11.42 9.33 -6.96
C TRP A 6 -12.62 9.89 -6.19
N SER A 7 -13.85 9.44 -6.49
CA SER A 7 -15.05 9.91 -5.77
C SER A 7 -15.32 9.13 -4.47
N TYR A 8 -14.48 8.17 -4.10
CA TYR A 8 -14.60 7.50 -2.81
C TYR A 8 -13.94 8.36 -1.72
N ASP A 9 -14.62 9.45 -1.34
CA ASP A 9 -14.45 10.12 -0.05
C ASP A 9 -13.00 10.44 0.41
N PHE A 10 -12.09 10.83 -0.51
CA PHE A 10 -10.77 11.34 -0.11
C PHE A 10 -10.86 12.55 0.84
N ASN A 11 -11.97 13.28 0.82
CA ASN A 11 -12.24 14.38 1.78
C ASN A 11 -12.49 13.90 3.22
N ARG A 12 -12.81 12.62 3.42
CA ARG A 12 -13.00 12.01 4.75
C ARG A 12 -11.84 11.09 5.15
N LEU A 13 -10.97 10.74 4.21
CA LEU A 13 -9.80 9.89 4.44
C LEU A 13 -8.61 10.76 4.84
N ASP A 14 -8.18 10.62 6.08
CA ASP A 14 -7.05 11.36 6.59
C ASP A 14 -5.77 10.70 6.08
N LEU A 15 -5.13 11.29 5.08
CA LEU A 15 -3.94 10.74 4.41
C LEU A 15 -2.80 10.42 5.39
N LYS A 16 -2.75 11.08 6.55
CA LYS A 16 -1.76 10.79 7.58
C LYS A 16 -2.20 9.64 8.49
N LYS A 17 -3.45 9.67 8.96
CA LYS A 17 -3.99 8.67 9.88
C LYS A 17 -4.19 7.30 9.22
N ASP A 18 -4.68 7.30 7.98
CA ASP A 18 -5.05 6.11 7.23
C ASP A 18 -3.96 5.68 6.23
N LYS A 19 -2.78 6.31 6.27
CA LYS A 19 -1.62 6.02 5.41
C LYS A 19 -1.38 4.52 5.21
N LYS A 20 -1.38 3.75 6.30
CA LYS A 20 -1.14 2.29 6.25
C LYS A 20 -2.20 1.57 5.43
N VAL A 21 -3.48 1.91 5.62
CA VAL A 21 -4.61 1.28 4.94
C VAL A 21 -4.62 1.66 3.46
N ILE A 22 -4.35 2.93 3.15
CA ILE A 22 -4.28 3.44 1.77
C ILE A 22 -3.15 2.75 1.00
N ILE A 23 -1.92 2.78 1.52
CA ILE A 23 -0.76 2.14 0.90
C ILE A 23 -1.03 0.65 0.70
N LYS A 24 -1.56 -0.04 1.73
CA LYS A 24 -1.91 -1.46 1.63
C LYS A 24 -2.91 -1.72 0.51
N ASN A 25 -4.06 -1.04 0.52
CA ASN A 25 -5.12 -1.29 -0.46
C ASN A 25 -4.66 -1.02 -1.89
N ILE A 26 -3.88 0.03 -2.10
CA ILE A 26 -3.36 0.39 -3.42
C ILE A 26 -2.29 -0.60 -3.87
N LEU A 27 -1.40 -1.05 -2.98
CA LEU A 27 -0.40 -2.06 -3.36
C LEU A 27 -1.01 -3.45 -3.56
N ASP A 28 -2.09 -3.80 -2.86
CA ASP A 28 -2.72 -5.12 -2.96
C ASP A 28 -3.69 -5.23 -4.16
N TYR A 29 -4.50 -4.18 -4.39
CA TYR A 29 -5.59 -4.16 -5.39
C TYR A 29 -5.52 -3.00 -6.39
N GLY A 30 -4.61 -2.05 -6.22
CA GLY A 30 -4.53 -0.86 -7.06
C GLY A 30 -4.07 -1.16 -8.48
N ASN A 31 -4.56 -0.34 -9.41
CA ASN A 31 -4.11 -0.36 -10.80
C ASN A 31 -2.92 0.60 -11.01
N LYS A 32 -2.35 0.64 -12.21
CA LYS A 32 -1.21 1.52 -12.54
C LYS A 32 -1.44 2.98 -12.15
N LEU A 33 -2.65 3.52 -12.34
CA LEU A 33 -2.99 4.90 -11.99
C LEU A 33 -2.98 5.11 -10.47
N SER A 34 -3.52 4.16 -9.69
CA SER A 34 -3.47 4.20 -8.24
C SER A 34 -2.04 4.10 -7.71
N ILE A 35 -1.21 3.25 -8.31
CA ILE A 35 0.22 3.14 -7.95
C ILE A 35 0.96 4.45 -8.23
N ASP A 36 0.70 5.08 -9.37
CA ASP A 36 1.35 6.33 -9.74
C ASP A 36 0.99 7.44 -8.75
N TRP A 37 -0.31 7.57 -8.43
CA TRP A 37 -0.77 8.49 -7.40
C TRP A 37 -0.16 8.21 -6.03
N LEU A 38 -0.05 6.93 -5.63
CA LEU A 38 0.56 6.56 -4.36
C LEU A 38 1.99 7.08 -4.23
N LYS A 39 2.76 7.00 -5.33
CA LYS A 39 4.13 7.50 -5.39
C LYS A 39 4.22 9.03 -5.41
N GLN A 40 3.16 9.71 -5.82
CA GLN A 40 3.07 11.17 -5.75
C GLN A 40 2.72 11.66 -4.34
N VAL A 41 1.93 10.88 -3.59
CA VAL A 41 1.45 11.27 -2.25
C VAL A 41 2.39 10.82 -1.14
N TYR A 42 2.95 9.62 -1.22
CA TYR A 42 3.81 9.05 -0.19
C TYR A 42 5.22 8.85 -0.69
N SER A 43 6.18 9.18 0.17
CA SER A 43 7.58 8.96 -0.14
C SER A 43 7.89 7.46 -0.21
N PRO A 44 8.87 7.04 -1.01
CA PRO A 44 9.26 5.63 -1.11
C PRO A 44 9.64 5.02 0.25
N GLU A 45 10.17 5.82 1.18
CA GLU A 45 10.48 5.40 2.55
C GLU A 45 9.23 5.08 3.36
N GLU A 46 8.16 5.87 3.22
CA GLU A 46 6.89 5.63 3.89
C GLU A 46 6.21 4.36 3.39
N ILE A 47 6.30 4.11 2.08
CA ILE A 47 5.79 2.89 1.46
C ILE A 47 6.57 1.68 1.99
N LYS A 48 7.91 1.77 2.03
CA LYS A 48 8.79 0.74 2.60
C LYS A 48 8.45 0.45 4.05
N GLU A 49 8.23 1.49 4.86
CA GLU A 49 7.88 1.37 6.26
C GLU A 49 6.55 0.61 6.44
N VAL A 50 5.53 0.93 5.65
CA VAL A 50 4.25 0.21 5.69
C VAL A 50 4.43 -1.27 5.33
N ILE A 51 5.20 -1.58 4.28
CA ILE A 51 5.49 -2.98 3.90
C ILE A 51 6.19 -3.70 5.05
N ARG A 52 7.21 -3.09 5.68
CA ARG A 52 7.95 -3.66 6.82
C ARG A 52 7.07 -3.87 8.05
N GLN A 53 6.16 -2.94 8.35
CA GLN A 53 5.31 -3.02 9.53
C GLN A 53 4.13 -3.99 9.37
N THR A 54 3.82 -4.41 8.14
CA THR A 54 2.65 -5.24 7.88
C THR A 54 2.99 -6.73 7.90
N TYR A 55 2.06 -7.54 8.39
CA TYR A 55 2.21 -8.99 8.38
C TYR A 55 1.91 -9.55 7.00
N THR A 56 2.70 -10.52 6.56
CA THR A 56 2.47 -11.26 5.30
C THR A 56 1.10 -11.91 5.22
N SER A 57 0.48 -12.22 6.36
CA SER A 57 -0.87 -12.80 6.45
C SER A 57 -1.98 -11.80 6.11
N GLU A 58 -1.71 -10.50 6.16
CA GLU A 58 -2.72 -9.45 5.95
C GLU A 58 -2.87 -9.07 4.47
N TRP A 59 -2.03 -9.60 3.58
CA TRP A 59 -1.91 -9.22 2.17
C TRP A 59 -2.04 -10.44 1.26
N SER A 60 -2.33 -10.19 -0.01
CA SER A 60 -2.12 -11.20 -1.05
C SER A 60 -0.64 -11.55 -1.13
N LYS A 61 -0.33 -12.85 -1.06
CA LYS A 61 1.05 -13.37 -1.17
C LYS A 61 1.73 -12.89 -2.45
N LYS A 62 0.98 -12.74 -3.55
CA LYS A 62 1.51 -12.24 -4.84
C LYS A 62 1.95 -10.79 -4.71
N SER A 63 1.07 -9.93 -4.20
CA SER A 63 1.31 -8.50 -4.08
C SER A 63 2.47 -8.21 -3.12
N ILE A 64 2.48 -8.84 -1.93
CA ILE A 64 3.54 -8.56 -0.96
C ILE A 64 4.91 -9.07 -1.43
N ASN A 65 4.98 -10.20 -2.12
CA ASN A 65 6.24 -10.69 -2.70
C ASN A 65 6.73 -9.76 -3.81
N PHE A 66 5.85 -9.33 -4.72
CA PHE A 66 6.18 -8.39 -5.79
C PHE A 66 6.74 -7.07 -5.23
N TRP A 67 6.03 -6.45 -4.29
CA TRP A 67 6.45 -5.16 -3.73
C TRP A 67 7.67 -5.28 -2.81
N SER A 68 7.84 -6.40 -2.11
CA SER A 68 9.06 -6.69 -1.34
C SER A 68 10.29 -6.72 -2.24
N LEU A 69 10.17 -7.29 -3.44
CA LEU A 69 11.25 -7.30 -4.44
C LEU A 69 11.52 -5.90 -4.99
N ILE A 70 10.46 -5.18 -5.41
CA ILE A 70 10.59 -3.83 -5.98
C ILE A 70 11.23 -2.84 -5.00
N TYR A 71 10.81 -2.88 -3.74
CA TYR A 71 11.30 -1.95 -2.72
C TYR A 71 12.49 -2.49 -1.90
N ASN A 72 12.93 -3.73 -2.19
CA ASN A 72 13.97 -4.45 -1.46
C ASN A 72 13.76 -4.41 0.08
N VAL A 73 12.56 -4.80 0.53
CA VAL A 73 12.16 -4.84 1.94
C VAL A 73 11.52 -6.16 2.30
N GLN A 74 11.60 -6.53 3.58
CA GLN A 74 10.97 -7.75 4.08
C GLN A 74 9.81 -7.39 5.02
N PRO A 75 8.59 -7.89 4.76
CA PRO A 75 7.44 -7.71 5.64
C PRO A 75 7.57 -8.58 6.90
N LYS A 76 6.81 -8.23 7.94
CA LYS A 76 6.76 -9.06 9.16
C LYS A 76 6.21 -10.44 8.84
N ARG A 77 6.95 -11.47 9.20
CA ARG A 77 6.46 -12.84 9.21
C ARG A 77 5.79 -13.09 10.55
N LYS A 78 4.54 -13.54 10.55
CA LYS A 78 3.91 -14.03 11.78
C LYS A 78 4.59 -15.35 12.13
N SER A 79 5.39 -15.37 13.20
CA SER A 79 5.90 -16.62 13.74
C SER A 79 4.71 -17.39 14.31
N ARG A 80 4.46 -18.60 13.81
CA ARG A 80 3.58 -19.56 14.48
C ARG A 80 4.37 -20.10 15.67
N PHE A 81 4.19 -19.49 16.83
CA PHE A 81 4.39 -20.14 18.12
C PHE A 81 3.02 -20.53 18.66
#